data_AF-Q05S28-F1
#
_entry.id   AF-Q05S28-F1
#
_cell.length_a   1.000
_cell.length_b   1.000
_cell.length_c   1.000
_cell.angle_alpha   90.00
_cell.angle_beta   90.00
_cell.angle_gamma   90.00
#
_symmetry.space_group_name_H-M   'P 1'
#
loop_
_entity.id
_entity.type
_entity.pdbx_description
1 polymer ?
#
loop_
_entity_poly.entity_id
_entity_poly.type
_entity_poly.pdbx_seq_one_letter_code
_entity_poly.pdbx_strand_id
1 'polypeptide(L)'
;MQTGDFDYSASISFLEIRESLPSVDPDNLTAQNVLDVLLHLFQQKPGFVDRGHEVNNRETAWVNAYLFRLKPCIDADGMEAFTVETVGSSVDRMAKLR
;
A
#
# COMPACT_ATOMS: atom_id res chain seq x y z
N MET A 1 -15.88 -1.54 23.06
CA MET A 1 -14.90 -2.37 22.32
C MET A 1 -14.44 -1.53 21.15
N GLN A 2 -13.18 -1.10 21.10
CA GLN A 2 -12.68 -0.41 19.91
C GLN A 2 -12.72 -1.43 18.77
N THR A 3 -13.65 -1.27 17.83
CA THR A 3 -13.51 -1.78 16.47
C THR A 3 -12.41 -0.96 15.81
N GLY A 4 -11.17 -1.16 16.25
CA GLY A 4 -10.03 -0.48 15.64
C GLY A 4 -9.74 -1.15 14.31
N ASP A 5 -10.08 -0.50 13.21
CA ASP A 5 -9.56 -0.88 11.90
C ASP A 5 -8.02 -0.97 11.98
N PHE A 6 -7.45 -1.98 11.34
CA PHE A 6 -6.00 -2.13 11.27
C PHE A 6 -5.37 -0.86 10.66
N ASP A 7 -4.25 -0.41 11.23
CA ASP A 7 -3.57 0.79 10.76
C ASP A 7 -2.80 0.51 9.46
N TYR A 8 -3.35 0.94 8.33
CA TYR A 8 -2.74 0.82 7.01
C TYR A 8 -1.79 1.98 6.65
N SER A 9 -1.49 2.90 7.56
CA SER A 9 -0.48 3.93 7.28
C SER A 9 0.93 3.30 7.25
N ALA A 10 1.71 3.60 6.22
CA ALA A 10 3.09 3.13 6.09
C ALA A 10 3.86 4.01 5.10
N SER A 11 5.18 3.91 5.14
CA SER A 11 6.07 4.51 4.17
C SER A 11 7.29 3.63 3.95
N ILE A 12 7.88 3.72 2.77
CA ILE A 12 9.10 2.98 2.41
C ILE A 12 9.98 3.85 1.52
N SER A 13 11.28 3.90 1.81
CA SER A 13 12.24 4.61 0.97
C SER A 13 12.58 3.81 -0.29
N PHE A 14 13.07 4.49 -1.33
CA PHE A 14 13.54 3.80 -2.55
C PHE A 14 14.72 2.88 -2.25
N LEU A 15 15.55 3.23 -1.26
CA LEU A 15 16.65 2.39 -0.79
C LEU A 15 16.11 1.09 -0.19
N GLU A 16 15.14 1.19 0.73
CA GLU A 16 14.55 0.02 1.38
C GLU A 16 13.81 -0.89 0.39
N ILE A 17 13.14 -0.33 -0.63
CA ILE A 17 12.58 -1.13 -1.73
C ILE A 17 13.67 -1.94 -2.43
N ARG A 18 14.79 -1.31 -2.81
CA ARG A 18 15.87 -1.99 -3.53
C ARG A 18 16.56 -3.06 -2.67
N GLU A 19 16.60 -2.88 -1.36
CA GLU A 19 17.17 -3.84 -0.40
C GLU A 19 16.23 -5.01 -0.10
N SER A 20 14.94 -4.73 0.14
CA SER A 20 13.97 -5.71 0.63
C SER A 20 13.19 -6.40 -0.50
N LEU A 21 13.05 -5.72 -1.65
CA LEU A 21 12.30 -6.15 -2.83
C LEU A 21 13.16 -5.94 -4.09
N PRO A 22 14.28 -6.68 -4.26
CA PRO A 22 15.28 -6.41 -5.30
C PRO A 22 14.78 -6.56 -6.74
N SER A 23 13.62 -7.18 -6.95
CA SER A 23 12.94 -7.27 -8.26
C SER A 23 12.03 -6.07 -8.58
N VAL A 24 11.86 -5.14 -7.64
CA VAL A 24 11.03 -3.94 -7.79
C VAL A 24 11.92 -2.75 -8.14
N ASP A 25 11.63 -2.12 -9.27
CA ASP A 25 12.22 -0.83 -9.63
C ASP A 25 11.28 0.30 -9.17
N PRO A 26 11.64 1.08 -8.12
CA PRO A 26 10.77 2.13 -7.60
C PRO A 26 10.52 3.27 -8.61
N ASP A 27 11.40 3.42 -9.59
CA ASP A 27 11.27 4.43 -10.66
C ASP A 27 10.30 3.97 -11.77
N ASN A 28 9.98 2.68 -11.85
CA ASN A 28 9.17 2.10 -12.91
C ASN A 28 8.28 0.95 -12.41
N LEU A 29 7.34 1.28 -11.53
CA LEU A 29 6.44 0.30 -10.93
C LEU A 29 5.50 -0.34 -11.97
N THR A 30 5.45 -1.68 -11.93
CA THR A 30 4.34 -2.44 -12.52
C THR A 30 3.15 -2.51 -11.56
N ALA A 31 1.97 -2.87 -12.06
CA ALA A 31 0.79 -3.05 -11.20
C ALA A 31 1.01 -4.13 -10.12
N GLN A 32 1.80 -5.16 -10.43
CA GLN A 32 2.18 -6.19 -9.45
C GLN A 32 3.10 -5.60 -8.38
N ASN A 33 4.09 -4.78 -8.77
CA ASN A 33 5.02 -4.19 -7.80
C ASN A 33 4.31 -3.30 -6.76
N VAL A 34 3.27 -2.57 -7.17
CA VAL A 34 2.45 -1.79 -6.23
C VAL A 34 1.86 -2.68 -5.15
N LEU A 35 1.27 -3.81 -5.54
CA LEU A 35 0.71 -4.78 -4.60
C LEU A 35 1.79 -5.40 -3.71
N ASP A 36 2.93 -5.80 -4.30
CA ASP A 36 4.03 -6.44 -3.56
C ASP A 36 4.58 -5.51 -2.46
N VAL A 37 4.77 -4.23 -2.78
CA VAL A 37 5.23 -3.22 -1.81
C VAL A 37 4.20 -2.99 -0.70
N LEU A 38 2.90 -2.91 -1.03
CA LEU A 38 1.84 -2.75 -0.04
C LEU A 38 1.76 -3.94 0.92
N LEU A 39 1.82 -5.17 0.39
CA LEU A 39 1.83 -6.39 1.20
C LEU A 39 3.08 -6.46 2.07
N HIS A 40 4.25 -6.13 1.52
CA HIS A 40 5.51 -6.08 2.27
C HIS A 40 5.41 -5.13 3.46
N LEU A 41 4.87 -3.92 3.26
CA LEU A 41 4.68 -2.93 4.32
C LEU A 41 3.70 -3.42 5.38
N PHE A 42 2.53 -3.93 4.98
CA PHE A 42 1.50 -4.31 5.94
C PHE A 42 1.86 -5.56 6.73
N GLN A 43 2.55 -6.53 6.12
CA GLN A 43 3.00 -7.76 6.80
C GLN A 43 4.00 -7.49 7.94
N GLN A 44 4.70 -6.36 7.92
CA GLN A 44 5.59 -5.96 9.01
C GLN A 44 4.85 -5.40 10.23
N LYS A 45 3.58 -5.00 10.08
CA LYS A 45 2.83 -4.34 11.16
C LYS A 45 2.12 -5.35 12.05
N PRO A 46 2.16 -5.17 13.39
CA PRO A 46 1.48 -6.05 14.32
C PRO A 46 -0.02 -6.16 14.02
N GLY A 47 -0.52 -7.40 13.98
CA GLY A 47 -1.94 -7.67 13.80
C GLY A 47 -2.43 -7.63 12.35
N PHE A 48 -1.54 -7.48 11.36
CA PHE A 48 -1.93 -7.62 9.96
C PHE A 48 -2.35 -9.07 9.67
N VAL A 49 -3.52 -9.22 9.08
CA VAL A 49 -4.00 -10.48 8.53
C VAL A 49 -4.49 -10.20 7.13
N ASP A 50 -3.88 -10.84 6.15
CA ASP A 50 -4.33 -10.78 4.77
C ASP A 50 -5.62 -11.58 4.59
N ARG A 51 -6.71 -10.87 4.34
CA ARG A 51 -8.07 -11.39 4.11
C ARG A 51 -8.47 -11.31 2.63
N GLY A 52 -7.54 -10.92 1.75
CA GLY A 52 -7.75 -10.82 0.33
C GLY A 52 -7.09 -9.57 -0.26
N HIS A 53 -6.43 -9.75 -1.39
CA HIS A 53 -5.78 -8.69 -2.15
C HIS A 53 -5.93 -8.94 -3.65
N GLU A 54 -5.85 -7.87 -4.44
CA GLU A 54 -5.99 -7.95 -5.89
C GLU A 54 -5.14 -6.88 -6.57
N VAL A 55 -4.47 -7.26 -7.65
CA VAL A 55 -3.82 -6.30 -8.56
C VAL A 55 -4.89 -5.44 -9.22
N ASN A 56 -4.66 -4.12 -9.28
CA ASN A 56 -5.55 -3.22 -10.00
C ASN A 56 -4.81 -2.54 -11.16
N ASN A 57 -4.10 -1.44 -10.91
CA ASN A 57 -3.34 -0.72 -11.95
C ASN A 57 -1.99 -0.21 -11.40
N ARG A 58 -1.19 0.47 -12.22
CA ARG A 58 0.13 0.97 -11.81
C ARG A 58 0.09 2.00 -10.68
N GLU A 59 -1.06 2.58 -10.37
CA GLU A 59 -1.20 3.56 -9.30
C GLU A 59 -1.82 2.98 -8.04
N THR A 60 -2.50 1.82 -8.11
CA THR A 60 -3.32 1.32 -7.01
C THR A 60 -3.39 -0.20 -6.94
N ALA A 61 -3.65 -0.75 -5.75
CA ALA A 61 -3.98 -2.16 -5.54
C ALA A 61 -4.96 -2.33 -4.38
N TRP A 62 -5.70 -3.45 -4.38
CA TRP A 62 -6.63 -3.78 -3.31
C TRP A 62 -5.96 -4.63 -2.24
N VAL A 63 -6.16 -4.28 -0.97
CA VAL A 63 -5.81 -5.13 0.19
C VAL A 63 -6.93 -5.01 1.23
N ASN A 64 -7.42 -6.14 1.74
CA ASN A 64 -8.46 -6.22 2.77
C ASN A 64 -9.71 -5.37 2.48
N ALA A 65 -10.11 -5.32 1.20
CA ALA A 65 -11.25 -4.57 0.70
C ALA A 65 -11.12 -3.03 0.73
N TYR A 66 -9.90 -2.52 0.94
CA TYR A 66 -9.50 -1.12 0.75
C TYR A 66 -8.62 -0.98 -0.51
N LEU A 67 -8.73 0.15 -1.18
CA LEU A 67 -7.92 0.52 -2.34
C LEU A 67 -6.81 1.46 -1.90
N PHE A 68 -5.56 1.08 -2.13
CA PHE A 68 -4.39 1.84 -1.73
C PHE A 68 -3.60 2.34 -2.93
N ARG A 69 -2.88 3.44 -2.74
CA ARG A 69 -1.89 4.02 -3.66
C ARG A 69 -0.55 4.19 -2.95
N LEU A 70 0.54 3.94 -3.67
CA LEU A 70 1.88 4.39 -3.27
C LEU A 70 2.08 5.82 -3.80
N LYS A 71 2.07 6.80 -2.90
CA LYS A 71 2.22 8.20 -3.26
C LYS A 71 3.69 8.61 -3.12
N PRO A 72 4.34 9.09 -4.19
CA PRO A 72 5.71 9.58 -4.09
C PRO A 72 5.81 10.74 -3.09
N CYS A 73 6.86 10.74 -2.28
CA CYS A 73 7.21 11.81 -1.36
C CYS A 73 8.72 11.90 -1.16
N ILE A 74 9.15 12.95 -0.47
CA ILE A 74 10.50 13.08 0.07
C ILE A 74 10.40 12.86 1.58
N ASP A 75 11.19 11.94 2.13
CA ASP A 75 11.19 11.64 3.56
C ASP A 75 11.97 12.68 4.39
N ALA A 76 12.06 12.44 5.70
CA ALA A 76 12.71 13.37 6.63
C ALA A 76 14.22 13.54 6.38
N ASP A 77 14.86 12.56 5.72
CA ASP A 77 16.28 12.56 5.39
C ASP A 77 16.55 13.14 3.99
N GLY A 78 15.51 13.60 3.29
CA GLY A 78 15.61 14.16 1.94
C GLY A 78 15.68 13.12 0.83
N MET A 79 15.31 11.87 1.13
CA MET A 79 15.36 10.75 0.18
C MET A 79 14.00 10.49 -0.48
N GLU A 80 14.04 9.97 -1.70
CA GLU A 80 12.83 9.53 -2.41
C GLU A 80 12.19 8.33 -1.71
N ALA A 81 10.88 8.44 -1.50
CA ALA A 81 10.10 7.45 -0.77
C ALA A 81 8.67 7.36 -1.32
N PHE A 82 7.95 6.33 -0.89
CA PHE A 82 6.51 6.24 -1.02
C PHE A 82 5.85 6.32 0.35
N THR A 83 4.70 6.99 0.42
CA THR A 83 3.75 6.87 1.53
C THR A 83 2.48 6.17 1.06
N VAL A 84 1.85 5.39 1.92
CA VAL A 84 0.60 4.69 1.61
C VAL A 84 -0.58 5.65 1.78
N GLU A 85 -1.33 5.84 0.70
CA GLU A 85 -2.58 6.61 0.68
C GLU A 85 -3.77 5.65 0.52
N THR A 86 -4.77 5.77 1.41
CA THR A 86 -6.06 5.06 1.24
C THR A 86 -6.93 5.87 0.28
N VAL A 87 -7.25 5.29 -0.88
CA VAL A 87 -8.03 5.93 -1.93
C VAL A 87 -9.53 5.67 -1.77
N GLY A 88 -9.91 4.54 -1.16
CA GLY A 88 -11.30 4.24 -0.83
C GLY A 88 -11.49 2.81 -0.32
N SER A 89 -12.74 2.42 -0.13
CA SER A 89 -13.11 1.06 0.29
C SER A 89 -14.24 0.46 -0.55
N SER A 90 -14.36 -0.86 -0.51
CA SER A 90 -15.49 -1.59 -1.08
C SER A 90 -16.84 -1.17 -0.46
N VAL A 91 -16.84 -0.75 0.81
CA VAL A 91 -18.02 -0.21 1.50
C VAL A 91 -18.44 1.13 0.90
N ASP A 92 -17.50 2.02 0.58
CA ASP A 92 -17.78 3.29 -0.10
C ASP A 92 -18.38 3.08 -1.50
N ARG A 93 -17.92 2.04 -2.22
CA ARG A 93 -18.48 1.67 -3.53
C ARG A 93 -19.94 1.25 -3.41
N MET A 94 -20.29 0.48 -2.38
CA MET A 94 -21.66 0.01 -2.14
C MET A 94 -22.58 1.12 -1.63
N ALA A 95 -22.07 2.09 -0.87
CA ALA A 95 -22.83 3.24 -0.41
C ALA A 95 -23.29 4.16 -1.55
N LYS A 96 -22.51 4.24 -2.65
CA LYS A 96 -22.84 5.04 -3.85
C LYS A 96 -23.84 4.40 -4.80
N LEU A 97 -24.24 3.15 -4.55
CA LEU A 97 -25.21 2.41 -5.36
C LEU A 97 -26.63 2.39 -4.74
N ARG A 98 -26.86 3.18 -3.68
CA ARG A 98 -28.16 3.33 -3.00
C ARG A 98 -28.84 4.64 -3.32
#